data_AF-A0A1F2SJL8-F1
#
_entry.id   AF-A0A1F2SJL8-F1
#
_cell.length_a   1.000
_cell.length_b   1.000
_cell.length_c   1.000
_cell.angle_alpha   90.00
_cell.angle_beta   90.00
_cell.angle_gamma   90.00
#
_symmetry.space_group_name_H-M   'P 1'
#
loop_
_entity.id
_entity.type
_entity.pdbx_description
1 polymer ?
#
loop_
_entity_poly.entity_id
_entity_poly.type
_entity_poly.pdbx_seq_one_letter_code
_entity_poly.pdbx_strand_id
1 'polypeptide(L)'
;MTRSSTFDRLLDQVQTGGRLSADDIAQLAATPDILSVGMLADALRRRLHGTSVTYVRVAACGFDASFARAVPPLAREIRITGSPASLTTARAAVESAKAVAGDRPVSGFAWRDVERLSSSSRMPVARVLAELRAAGLEGLAEIPVDAIEDEAAVIDTLRQAGFDRLRLTVSKAPGAERTGAMLRAAALQARFGGIQAVAPLPTAIDALRPATGYDDVKAVAIARLAAPNIPVVQVDWQRYGPKLAQVALTFGADDLDNVAASDEAPDGRRRAPLEELRRNIEAAGFTAAERDGLFNVISR
;
A
#
# COMPACT_ATOMS: atom_id res chain seq x y z
N MET A 1 -30.78 6.65 -21.24
CA MET A 1 -30.60 5.89 -19.99
C MET A 1 -30.60 6.89 -18.83
N THR A 2 -31.45 6.69 -17.82
CA THR A 2 -31.47 7.54 -16.62
C THR A 2 -30.29 7.18 -15.71
N ARG A 3 -29.81 8.15 -14.90
CA ARG A 3 -28.65 7.98 -14.01
C ARG A 3 -28.79 6.77 -13.05
N SER A 4 -30.01 6.46 -12.62
CA SER A 4 -30.35 5.24 -11.84
C SER A 4 -30.00 3.96 -12.59
N SER A 5 -30.41 3.85 -13.86
CA SER A 5 -30.20 2.63 -14.66
C SER A 5 -28.73 2.25 -14.86
N THR A 6 -27.83 3.24 -14.91
CA THR A 6 -26.38 2.98 -15.03
C THR A 6 -25.79 2.50 -13.70
N PHE A 7 -26.15 3.14 -12.59
CA PHE A 7 -25.68 2.72 -11.27
C PHE A 7 -26.14 1.30 -10.95
N ASP A 8 -27.43 1.00 -11.15
CA ASP A 8 -28.02 -0.32 -10.87
C ASP A 8 -27.32 -1.42 -11.67
N ARG A 9 -27.01 -1.16 -12.95
CA ARG A 9 -26.20 -2.07 -13.80
C ARG A 9 -24.80 -2.31 -13.22
N LEU A 10 -24.09 -1.23 -12.85
CA LEU A 10 -22.73 -1.34 -12.33
C LEU A 10 -22.70 -2.07 -10.98
N LEU A 11 -23.69 -1.82 -10.14
CA LEU A 11 -23.84 -2.47 -8.84
C LEU A 11 -24.08 -3.97 -8.98
N ASP A 12 -25.02 -4.36 -9.85
CA ASP A 12 -25.30 -5.77 -10.15
C ASP A 12 -24.05 -6.47 -10.69
N GLN A 13 -23.34 -5.84 -11.61
CA GLN A 13 -22.08 -6.35 -12.17
C GLN A 13 -21.01 -6.55 -11.08
N VAL A 14 -20.83 -5.60 -10.17
CA VAL A 14 -19.87 -5.71 -9.06
C VAL A 14 -20.25 -6.82 -8.07
N GLN A 15 -21.54 -6.94 -7.74
CA GLN A 15 -22.05 -7.91 -6.77
C GLN A 15 -21.99 -9.35 -7.30
N THR A 16 -22.28 -9.55 -8.58
CA THR A 16 -22.19 -10.85 -9.26
C THR A 16 -20.75 -11.23 -9.63
N GLY A 17 -19.81 -10.31 -9.48
CA GLY A 17 -18.39 -10.55 -9.67
C GLY A 17 -17.84 -10.28 -11.06
N GLY A 18 -18.62 -9.60 -11.89
CA GLY A 18 -18.12 -9.00 -13.12
C GLY A 18 -17.07 -7.93 -12.84
N ARG A 19 -16.17 -7.76 -13.81
CA ARG A 19 -15.19 -6.68 -13.83
C ARG A 19 -15.73 -5.51 -14.64
N LEU A 20 -15.61 -4.29 -14.11
CA LEU A 20 -15.99 -3.09 -14.84
C LEU A 20 -15.03 -2.83 -16.00
N SER A 21 -15.54 -2.29 -17.11
CA SER A 21 -14.71 -1.93 -18.26
C SER A 21 -13.81 -0.72 -17.95
N ALA A 22 -12.76 -0.51 -18.74
CA ALA A 22 -11.92 0.68 -18.61
C ALA A 22 -12.74 1.97 -18.80
N ASP A 23 -13.75 1.95 -19.68
CA ASP A 23 -14.65 3.08 -19.91
C ASP A 23 -15.57 3.33 -18.71
N ASP A 24 -16.13 2.29 -18.09
CA ASP A 24 -16.90 2.44 -16.85
C ASP A 24 -16.03 3.08 -15.75
N ILE A 25 -14.79 2.60 -15.58
CA ILE A 25 -13.84 3.15 -14.60
C ILE A 25 -13.51 4.61 -14.90
N ALA A 26 -13.27 4.97 -16.17
CA ALA A 26 -13.01 6.36 -16.56
C ALA A 26 -14.21 7.28 -16.27
N GLN A 27 -15.43 6.81 -16.53
CA GLN A 27 -16.65 7.56 -16.22
C GLN A 27 -16.84 7.75 -14.71
N LEU A 28 -16.60 6.71 -13.90
CA LEU A 28 -16.62 6.80 -12.44
C LEU A 28 -15.51 7.70 -11.90
N ALA A 29 -14.33 7.72 -12.53
CA ALA A 29 -13.25 8.63 -12.16
C ALA A 29 -13.58 10.09 -12.51
N ALA A 30 -14.39 10.34 -13.54
CA ALA A 30 -14.79 11.69 -13.94
C ALA A 30 -16.02 12.23 -13.18
N THR A 31 -16.87 11.36 -12.61
CA THR A 31 -18.14 11.79 -11.98
C THR A 31 -17.94 12.58 -10.68
N PRO A 32 -18.73 13.63 -10.40
CA PRO A 32 -18.74 14.30 -9.10
C PRO A 32 -19.56 13.53 -8.04
N ASP A 33 -20.26 12.46 -8.44
CA ASP A 33 -21.07 11.64 -7.54
C ASP A 33 -20.20 10.61 -6.81
N ILE A 34 -19.46 11.09 -5.82
CA ILE A 34 -18.55 10.27 -5.03
C ILE A 34 -19.28 9.21 -4.20
N LEU A 35 -20.52 9.49 -3.79
CA LEU A 35 -21.30 8.57 -2.96
C LEU A 35 -21.61 7.30 -3.74
N SER A 36 -22.09 7.43 -4.98
CA SER A 36 -22.32 6.27 -5.86
C SER A 36 -21.02 5.49 -6.12
N VAL A 37 -19.90 6.17 -6.36
CA VAL A 37 -18.59 5.52 -6.54
C VAL A 37 -18.17 4.75 -5.28
N GLY A 38 -18.33 5.36 -4.11
CA GLY A 38 -18.05 4.75 -2.81
C GLY A 38 -18.93 3.53 -2.54
N MET A 39 -20.23 3.61 -2.83
CA MET A 39 -21.15 2.48 -2.68
C MET A 39 -20.75 1.27 -3.53
N LEU A 40 -20.34 1.50 -4.79
CA LEU A 40 -19.84 0.43 -5.66
C LEU A 40 -18.55 -0.20 -5.11
N ALA A 41 -17.61 0.64 -4.67
CA ALA A 41 -16.33 0.18 -4.14
C ALA A 41 -16.49 -0.58 -2.81
N ASP A 42 -17.34 -0.11 -1.90
CA ASP A 42 -17.65 -0.79 -0.63
C ASP A 42 -18.39 -2.11 -0.88
N ALA A 43 -19.34 -2.15 -1.82
CA ALA A 43 -20.01 -3.39 -2.21
C ALA A 43 -19.00 -4.44 -2.71
N LEU A 44 -18.06 -4.04 -3.59
CA LEU A 44 -16.98 -4.91 -4.04
C LEU A 44 -16.09 -5.36 -2.88
N ARG A 45 -15.65 -4.43 -2.04
CA ARG A 45 -14.77 -4.70 -0.90
C ARG A 45 -15.42 -5.65 0.10
N ARG A 46 -16.70 -5.50 0.42
CA ARG A 46 -17.44 -6.44 1.30
C ARG A 46 -17.61 -7.81 0.68
N ARG A 47 -17.81 -7.89 -0.64
CA ARG A 47 -17.86 -9.18 -1.35
C ARG A 47 -16.53 -9.93 -1.27
N LEU A 48 -15.41 -9.20 -1.38
CA LEU A 48 -14.07 -9.79 -1.34
C LEU A 48 -13.60 -10.13 0.08
N HIS A 49 -13.90 -9.27 1.05
CA HIS A 49 -13.23 -9.26 2.37
C HIS A 49 -14.19 -9.34 3.57
N GLY A 50 -15.51 -9.42 3.33
CA GLY A 50 -16.50 -9.42 4.40
C GLY A 50 -16.41 -8.14 5.24
N THR A 51 -16.28 -8.29 6.56
CA THR A 51 -16.06 -7.17 7.49
C THR A 51 -14.60 -7.03 7.92
N SER A 52 -13.70 -7.89 7.46
CA SER A 52 -12.29 -7.86 7.87
C SER A 52 -11.59 -6.61 7.35
N VAL A 53 -10.78 -5.98 8.20
CA VAL A 53 -9.80 -4.93 7.83
C VAL A 53 -8.47 -5.35 8.40
N THR A 54 -7.45 -5.48 7.56
CA THR A 54 -6.11 -5.78 8.03
C THR A 54 -5.36 -4.52 8.44
N TYR A 55 -4.37 -4.66 9.32
CA TYR A 55 -3.44 -3.59 9.63
C TYR A 55 -2.08 -4.14 10.02
N VAL A 56 -1.03 -3.35 9.77
CA VAL A 56 0.34 -3.69 10.15
C VAL A 56 0.94 -2.60 11.03
N ARG A 57 1.57 -3.03 12.13
CA ARG A 57 2.39 -2.15 12.97
C ARG A 57 3.81 -2.10 12.42
N VAL A 58 4.27 -0.93 12.01
CA VAL A 58 5.55 -0.74 11.32
C VAL A 58 6.53 0.03 12.19
N ALA A 59 7.74 -0.49 12.31
CA ALA A 59 8.90 0.26 12.78
C ALA A 59 9.55 0.94 11.58
N ALA A 60 9.17 2.18 11.28
CA ALA A 60 9.81 2.98 10.24
C ALA A 60 11.13 3.56 10.78
N CYS A 61 12.25 3.10 10.24
CA CYS A 61 13.59 3.46 10.75
C CYS A 61 14.47 3.96 9.60
N GLY A 62 15.12 5.12 9.78
CA GLY A 62 16.09 5.62 8.82
C GLY A 62 17.25 4.63 8.62
N PHE A 63 17.76 4.52 7.39
CA PHE A 63 18.87 3.61 7.07
C PHE A 63 20.16 3.89 7.87
N ASP A 64 20.31 5.11 8.38
CA ASP A 64 21.43 5.59 9.19
C ASP A 64 21.14 5.60 10.70
N ALA A 65 19.94 5.15 11.10
CA ALA A 65 19.52 5.12 12.50
C ALA A 65 19.98 3.85 13.23
N SER A 66 19.94 3.91 14.56
CA SER A 66 20.21 2.76 15.44
C SER A 66 18.97 1.87 15.58
N PHE A 67 18.89 0.81 14.78
CA PHE A 67 17.76 -0.13 14.78
C PHE A 67 17.49 -0.77 16.15
N ALA A 68 18.54 -1.07 16.93
CA ALA A 68 18.41 -1.64 18.28
C ALA A 68 17.63 -0.74 19.25
N ARG A 69 17.64 0.58 19.03
CA ARG A 69 16.85 1.55 19.82
C ARG A 69 15.53 1.92 19.17
N ALA A 70 15.45 1.81 17.84
CA ALA A 70 14.35 2.31 17.05
C ALA A 70 13.24 1.30 16.77
N VAL A 71 13.49 -0.01 16.92
CA VAL A 71 12.51 -1.08 16.60
C VAL A 71 11.72 -1.48 17.86
N PRO A 72 10.43 -1.14 17.97
CA PRO A 72 9.63 -1.55 19.11
C PRO A 72 9.33 -3.07 19.08
N PRO A 73 9.15 -3.73 20.24
CA PRO A 73 8.82 -5.16 20.30
C PRO A 73 7.51 -5.52 19.58
N LEU A 74 6.55 -4.61 19.56
CA LEU A 74 5.22 -4.81 18.98
C LEU A 74 5.18 -4.63 17.46
N ALA A 75 6.27 -4.20 16.83
CA ALA A 75 6.37 -4.08 15.39
C ALA A 75 6.14 -5.44 14.72
N ARG A 76 5.44 -5.43 13.58
CA ARG A 76 5.22 -6.60 12.71
C ARG A 76 5.95 -6.49 11.38
N GLU A 77 6.59 -5.35 11.15
CA GLU A 77 7.45 -5.05 10.01
C GLU A 77 8.51 -4.04 10.47
N ILE A 78 9.73 -4.21 10.00
CA ILE A 78 10.76 -3.17 10.07
C ILE A 78 10.90 -2.59 8.67
N ARG A 79 10.64 -1.30 8.52
CA ARG A 79 10.67 -0.61 7.23
C ARG A 79 11.82 0.39 7.23
N ILE A 80 12.84 0.11 6.44
CA ILE A 80 13.99 0.98 6.26
C ILE A 80 13.59 2.17 5.38
N THR A 81 13.78 3.38 5.88
CA THR A 81 13.46 4.63 5.21
C THR A 81 14.72 5.41 4.81
N GLY A 82 14.55 6.33 3.87
CA GLY A 82 15.64 7.13 3.30
C GLY A 82 16.34 6.42 2.13
N SER A 83 17.31 7.12 1.55
CA SER A 83 17.93 6.75 0.28
C SER A 83 19.47 6.66 0.44
N PRO A 84 20.02 5.46 0.73
CA PRO A 84 21.45 5.28 0.86
C PRO A 84 22.20 5.68 -0.42
N ALA A 85 23.39 6.28 -0.25
CA ALA A 85 24.22 6.73 -1.37
C ALA A 85 24.96 5.58 -2.10
N SER A 86 25.15 4.44 -1.42
CA SER A 86 25.92 3.30 -1.94
C SER A 86 25.28 1.96 -1.59
N LEU A 87 25.57 0.93 -2.38
CA LEU A 87 25.08 -0.43 -2.14
C LEU A 87 25.60 -0.98 -0.81
N THR A 88 26.86 -0.69 -0.48
CA THR A 88 27.46 -1.07 0.80
C THR A 88 26.67 -0.50 1.98
N THR A 89 26.29 0.78 1.92
CA THR A 89 25.48 1.41 2.96
C THR A 89 24.08 0.82 3.03
N ALA A 90 23.44 0.56 1.88
CA ALA A 90 22.13 -0.07 1.84
C ALA A 90 22.15 -1.48 2.45
N ARG A 91 23.14 -2.31 2.11
CA ARG A 91 23.32 -3.66 2.69
C ARG A 91 23.55 -3.61 4.19
N ALA A 92 24.44 -2.73 4.65
CA ALA A 92 24.72 -2.58 6.08
C ALA A 92 23.46 -2.18 6.88
N ALA A 93 22.60 -1.33 6.31
CA ALA A 93 21.32 -0.98 6.92
C ALA A 93 20.37 -2.18 7.01
N VAL A 94 20.28 -2.99 5.95
CA VAL A 94 19.47 -4.23 5.93
C VAL A 94 19.99 -5.24 6.95
N GLU A 95 21.30 -5.49 7.00
CA GLU A 95 21.92 -6.40 7.96
C GLU A 95 21.67 -5.95 9.41
N SER A 96 21.80 -4.63 9.66
CA SER A 96 21.55 -4.04 10.98
C SER A 96 20.09 -4.17 11.40
N ALA A 97 19.15 -3.97 10.46
CA ALA A 97 17.73 -4.19 10.69
C ALA A 97 17.44 -5.67 10.97
N LYS A 98 17.99 -6.58 10.16
CA LYS A 98 17.77 -8.04 10.29
C LYS A 98 18.33 -8.59 11.60
N ALA A 99 19.46 -8.05 12.09
CA ALA A 99 20.05 -8.42 13.36
C ALA A 99 19.12 -8.21 14.56
N VAL A 100 18.17 -7.27 14.48
CA VAL A 100 17.19 -6.99 15.54
C VAL A 100 15.77 -7.44 15.16
N ALA A 101 15.57 -7.98 13.96
CA ALA A 101 14.25 -8.30 13.43
C ALA A 101 13.63 -9.57 14.03
N GLY A 102 14.45 -10.56 14.40
CA GLY A 102 13.93 -11.90 14.64
C GLY A 102 13.18 -12.39 13.38
N ASP A 103 11.97 -12.91 13.57
CA ASP A 103 11.12 -13.42 12.47
C ASP A 103 10.31 -12.33 11.75
N ARG A 104 10.42 -11.07 12.17
CA ARG A 104 9.66 -9.97 11.57
C ARG A 104 10.26 -9.61 10.19
N PRO A 105 9.43 -9.41 9.16
CA PRO A 105 9.91 -9.01 7.85
C PRO A 105 10.65 -7.67 7.85
N VAL A 106 11.71 -7.59 7.05
CA VAL A 106 12.45 -6.35 6.78
C VAL A 106 12.12 -5.89 5.36
N SER A 107 11.48 -4.74 5.26
CA SER A 107 11.24 -4.05 3.99
C SER A 107 12.06 -2.76 3.92
N GLY A 108 12.22 -2.19 2.74
CA GLY A 108 12.93 -0.94 2.61
C GLY A 108 13.11 -0.50 1.17
N PHE A 109 13.52 0.75 1.02
CA PHE A 109 13.85 1.37 -0.26
C PHE A 109 12.68 1.45 -1.26
N ALA A 110 12.80 2.39 -2.18
CA ALA A 110 11.99 2.46 -3.39
C ALA A 110 12.70 1.74 -4.56
N TRP A 111 11.95 1.31 -5.57
CA TRP A 111 12.53 0.84 -6.83
C TRP A 111 13.58 1.81 -7.41
N ARG A 112 13.31 3.12 -7.36
CA ARG A 112 14.23 4.16 -7.83
C ARG A 112 15.55 4.20 -7.06
N ASP A 113 15.55 3.77 -5.81
CA ASP A 113 16.79 3.63 -5.04
C ASP A 113 17.62 2.47 -5.61
N VAL A 114 16.99 1.34 -5.95
CA VAL A 114 17.66 0.19 -6.58
C VAL A 114 18.29 0.57 -7.92
N GLU A 115 17.59 1.32 -8.77
CA GLU A 115 18.11 1.82 -10.04
C GLU A 115 19.33 2.75 -9.85
N ARG A 116 19.25 3.66 -8.87
CA ARG A 116 20.36 4.55 -8.54
C ARG A 116 21.56 3.76 -8.00
N LEU A 117 21.33 2.77 -7.15
CA LEU A 117 22.37 1.90 -6.61
C LEU A 117 23.03 1.06 -7.72
N SER A 118 22.25 0.55 -8.67
CA SER A 118 22.74 -0.15 -9.87
C SER A 118 23.65 0.76 -10.69
N SER A 119 23.20 1.99 -10.94
CA SER A 119 23.97 2.98 -11.71
C SER A 119 25.27 3.38 -11.01
N SER A 120 25.23 3.67 -9.70
CA SER A 120 26.40 4.14 -8.95
C SER A 120 27.43 3.04 -8.70
N SER A 121 26.99 1.81 -8.50
CA SER A 121 27.88 0.64 -8.34
C SER A 121 28.35 0.02 -9.66
N ARG A 122 27.80 0.46 -10.80
CA ARG A 122 28.00 -0.16 -12.12
C ARG A 122 27.70 -1.67 -12.13
N MET A 123 26.71 -2.08 -11.33
CA MET A 123 26.24 -3.47 -11.26
C MET A 123 24.85 -3.58 -11.88
N PRO A 124 24.50 -4.69 -12.55
CA PRO A 124 23.14 -4.93 -13.01
C PRO A 124 22.14 -4.90 -11.84
N VAL A 125 20.93 -4.41 -12.08
CA VAL A 125 19.85 -4.36 -11.08
C VAL A 125 19.61 -5.72 -10.41
N ALA A 126 19.63 -6.81 -11.18
CA ALA A 126 19.48 -8.16 -10.65
C ALA A 126 20.55 -8.51 -9.59
N ARG A 127 21.79 -8.04 -9.75
CA ARG A 127 22.86 -8.24 -8.76
C ARG A 127 22.64 -7.38 -7.52
N VAL A 128 22.22 -6.12 -7.68
CA VAL A 128 21.86 -5.24 -6.55
C VAL A 128 20.76 -5.88 -5.71
N LEU A 129 19.68 -6.35 -6.33
CA LEU A 129 18.58 -7.03 -5.65
C LEU A 129 19.03 -8.31 -4.94
N ALA A 130 19.89 -9.11 -5.58
CA ALA A 130 20.44 -10.32 -4.98
C ALA A 130 21.28 -10.01 -3.72
N GLU A 131 22.11 -8.96 -3.76
CA GLU A 131 22.92 -8.53 -2.62
C GLU A 131 22.06 -8.00 -1.46
N LEU A 132 20.99 -7.25 -1.75
CA LEU A 132 20.04 -6.77 -0.73
C LEU A 132 19.24 -7.92 -0.12
N ARG A 133 18.81 -8.89 -0.93
CA ARG A 133 18.09 -10.07 -0.45
C ARG A 133 18.98 -10.97 0.40
N ALA A 134 20.25 -11.16 0.00
CA ALA A 134 21.24 -11.88 0.78
C ALA A 134 21.52 -11.21 2.14
N ALA A 135 21.44 -9.88 2.22
CA ALA A 135 21.52 -9.12 3.46
C ALA A 135 20.26 -9.29 4.36
N GLY A 136 19.15 -9.80 3.83
CA GLY A 136 17.91 -10.05 4.57
C GLY A 136 16.73 -9.16 4.19
N LEU A 137 16.79 -8.43 3.07
CA LEU A 137 15.66 -7.65 2.58
C LEU A 137 14.60 -8.57 1.98
N GLU A 138 13.37 -8.48 2.49
CA GLU A 138 12.25 -9.35 2.10
C GLU A 138 11.24 -8.65 1.18
N GLY A 139 11.23 -7.31 1.15
CA GLY A 139 10.33 -6.53 0.31
C GLY A 139 10.86 -5.12 0.02
N LEU A 140 10.52 -4.58 -1.15
CA LEU A 140 10.65 -3.14 -1.38
C LEU A 140 9.50 -2.41 -0.70
N ALA A 141 9.80 -1.28 -0.05
CA ALA A 141 8.78 -0.47 0.61
C ALA A 141 7.89 0.27 -0.40
N GLU A 142 8.47 0.71 -1.51
CA GLU A 142 7.77 1.48 -2.55
C GLU A 142 8.13 1.04 -3.97
N ILE A 143 7.11 0.77 -4.79
CA ILE A 143 7.23 0.53 -6.23
C ILE A 143 6.30 1.55 -6.92
N PRO A 144 6.77 2.78 -7.18
CA PRO A 144 5.92 3.88 -7.63
C PRO A 144 5.56 3.72 -9.12
N VAL A 145 4.35 3.24 -9.41
CA VAL A 145 3.91 2.91 -10.79
C VAL A 145 3.73 4.14 -11.70
N ASP A 146 3.75 5.34 -11.12
CA ASP A 146 3.76 6.63 -11.81
C ASP A 146 5.17 7.20 -12.00
N ALA A 147 6.20 6.50 -11.52
CA ALA A 147 7.60 6.91 -11.64
C ALA A 147 8.51 5.76 -12.11
N ILE A 148 7.95 4.82 -12.86
CA ILE A 148 8.63 3.70 -13.51
C ILE A 148 8.38 3.78 -15.02
N GLU A 149 9.42 3.57 -15.83
CA GLU A 149 9.33 3.67 -17.29
C GLU A 149 8.74 2.40 -17.94
N ASP A 150 9.19 1.21 -17.51
CA ASP A 150 8.66 -0.08 -17.96
C ASP A 150 8.22 -0.91 -16.76
N GLU A 151 6.95 -0.79 -16.36
CA GLU A 151 6.47 -1.49 -15.17
C GLU A 151 6.52 -3.01 -15.34
N ALA A 152 6.34 -3.54 -16.56
CA ALA A 152 6.35 -4.98 -16.79
C ALA A 152 7.75 -5.58 -16.58
N ALA A 153 8.79 -4.93 -17.08
CA ALA A 153 10.17 -5.35 -16.86
C ALA A 153 10.57 -5.28 -15.37
N VAL A 154 10.10 -4.25 -14.65
CA VAL A 154 10.35 -4.11 -13.21
C VAL A 154 9.70 -5.25 -12.42
N ILE A 155 8.42 -5.55 -12.66
CA ILE A 155 7.72 -6.64 -11.96
C ILE A 155 8.40 -7.99 -12.24
N ASP A 156 8.76 -8.28 -13.49
CA ASP A 156 9.46 -9.51 -13.85
C ASP A 156 10.83 -9.62 -13.16
N THR A 157 11.61 -8.54 -13.15
CA THR A 157 12.92 -8.48 -12.48
C THR A 157 12.81 -8.73 -10.98
N LEU A 158 11.83 -8.10 -10.31
CA LEU A 158 11.61 -8.28 -8.87
C LEU A 158 11.22 -9.72 -8.54
N ARG A 159 10.34 -10.33 -9.35
CA ARG A 159 9.95 -11.74 -9.18
C ARG A 159 11.11 -12.70 -9.42
N GLN A 160 11.94 -12.47 -10.44
CA GLN A 160 13.13 -13.28 -10.66
C GLN A 160 14.15 -13.17 -9.52
N ALA A 161 14.21 -12.01 -8.86
CA ALA A 161 14.97 -11.82 -7.63
C ALA A 161 14.27 -12.42 -6.38
N GLY A 162 13.05 -12.96 -6.54
CA GLY A 162 12.19 -13.61 -5.54
C GLY A 162 11.53 -12.68 -4.54
N PHE A 163 11.17 -11.47 -5.00
CA PHE A 163 10.21 -10.62 -4.33
C PHE A 163 8.81 -10.95 -4.85
N ASP A 164 8.06 -11.77 -4.11
CA ASP A 164 6.80 -12.37 -4.58
C ASP A 164 5.54 -11.73 -3.97
N ARG A 165 5.70 -10.76 -3.06
CA ARG A 165 4.60 -10.00 -2.42
C ARG A 165 4.81 -8.50 -2.63
N LEU A 166 4.61 -8.07 -3.87
CA LEU A 166 4.88 -6.71 -4.30
C LEU A 166 3.81 -5.74 -3.81
N ARG A 167 4.27 -4.55 -3.38
CA ARG A 167 3.44 -3.41 -3.00
C ARG A 167 3.65 -2.29 -4.01
N LEU A 168 2.64 -2.03 -4.82
CA LEU A 168 2.66 -0.94 -5.78
C LEU A 168 2.18 0.35 -5.12
N THR A 169 2.88 1.46 -5.36
CA THR A 169 2.59 2.77 -4.76
C THR A 169 2.37 3.82 -5.83
N VAL A 170 1.80 4.94 -5.43
CA VAL A 170 1.80 6.17 -6.22
C VAL A 170 2.76 7.15 -5.56
N SER A 171 3.70 7.72 -6.30
CA SER A 171 4.63 8.72 -5.80
C SER A 171 3.94 10.07 -5.67
N LYS A 172 3.47 10.65 -6.78
CA LYS A 172 2.93 12.03 -6.83
C LYS A 172 1.84 12.25 -7.87
N ALA A 173 1.43 11.22 -8.61
CA ALA A 173 0.44 11.37 -9.67
C ALA A 173 -0.87 12.02 -9.18
N PRO A 174 -1.42 13.00 -9.92
CA PRO A 174 -2.71 13.60 -9.62
C PRO A 174 -3.88 12.64 -9.91
N GLY A 175 -5.09 13.00 -9.47
CA GLY A 175 -6.31 12.17 -9.53
C GLY A 175 -6.56 11.40 -10.83
N ALA A 176 -6.54 12.08 -11.98
CA ALA A 176 -6.82 11.44 -13.27
C ALA A 176 -5.75 10.40 -13.66
N GLU A 177 -4.48 10.70 -13.42
CA GLU A 177 -3.36 9.81 -13.74
C GLU A 177 -3.34 8.56 -12.84
N ARG A 178 -3.79 8.69 -11.58
CA ARG A 178 -3.95 7.55 -10.64
C ARG A 178 -4.90 6.49 -11.17
N THR A 179 -5.95 6.88 -11.91
CA THR A 179 -6.90 5.92 -12.50
C THR A 179 -6.22 5.01 -13.52
N GLY A 180 -5.42 5.60 -14.42
CA GLY A 180 -4.63 4.85 -15.39
C GLY A 180 -3.62 3.92 -14.72
N ALA A 181 -2.96 4.39 -13.66
CA ALA A 181 -2.03 3.58 -12.87
C ALA A 181 -2.70 2.33 -12.26
N MET A 182 -3.93 2.44 -11.73
CA MET A 182 -4.65 1.30 -11.16
C MET A 182 -5.10 0.30 -12.23
N LEU A 183 -5.52 0.76 -13.41
CA LEU A 183 -5.82 -0.12 -14.55
C LEU A 183 -4.58 -0.88 -15.02
N ARG A 184 -3.41 -0.22 -15.07
CA ARG A 184 -2.12 -0.87 -15.38
C ARG A 184 -1.72 -1.87 -14.29
N ALA A 185 -1.86 -1.52 -13.02
CA ALA A 185 -1.60 -2.43 -11.89
C ALA A 185 -2.44 -3.72 -12.00
N ALA A 186 -3.72 -3.59 -12.35
CA ALA A 186 -4.60 -4.74 -12.56
C ALA A 186 -4.15 -5.64 -13.73
N ALA A 187 -3.66 -5.03 -14.82
CA ALA A 187 -3.11 -5.77 -15.97
C ALA A 187 -1.79 -6.48 -15.61
N LEU A 188 -0.90 -5.81 -14.86
CA LEU A 188 0.34 -6.41 -14.35
C LEU A 188 0.03 -7.60 -13.45
N GLN A 189 -0.95 -7.48 -12.55
CA GLN A 189 -1.35 -8.57 -11.67
C GLN A 189 -1.93 -9.76 -12.46
N ALA A 190 -2.71 -9.50 -13.52
CA ALA A 190 -3.23 -10.57 -14.37
C ALA A 190 -2.12 -11.30 -15.15
N ARG A 191 -1.06 -10.58 -15.55
CA ARG A 191 0.05 -11.13 -16.34
C ARG A 191 1.07 -11.88 -15.48
N PHE A 192 1.45 -11.32 -14.33
CA PHE A 192 2.60 -11.79 -13.55
C PHE A 192 2.22 -12.42 -12.22
N GLY A 193 1.08 -12.04 -11.64
CA GLY A 193 0.75 -12.34 -10.24
C GLY A 193 1.74 -11.71 -9.24
N GLY A 194 1.58 -12.03 -7.96
CA GLY A 194 2.49 -11.61 -6.88
C GLY A 194 2.40 -10.12 -6.49
N ILE A 195 1.51 -9.33 -7.09
CA ILE A 195 1.15 -8.03 -6.53
C ILE A 195 0.15 -8.27 -5.42
N GLN A 196 0.60 -8.05 -4.19
CA GLN A 196 -0.18 -8.29 -2.98
C GLN A 196 -1.03 -7.07 -2.64
N ALA A 197 -0.51 -5.86 -2.90
CA ALA A 197 -1.16 -4.63 -2.49
C ALA A 197 -0.93 -3.46 -3.46
N VAL A 198 -1.90 -2.55 -3.48
CA VAL A 198 -1.75 -1.19 -4.02
C VAL A 198 -1.98 -0.15 -2.92
N ALA A 199 -1.15 0.89 -2.90
CA ALA A 199 -1.36 2.12 -2.14
C ALA A 199 -1.67 3.25 -3.15
N PRO A 200 -2.96 3.54 -3.40
CA PRO A 200 -3.37 4.45 -4.48
C PRO A 200 -3.19 5.93 -4.14
N LEU A 201 -2.87 6.26 -2.88
CA LEU A 201 -2.67 7.61 -2.44
C LEU A 201 -1.17 7.99 -2.49
N PRO A 202 -0.82 9.22 -2.95
CA PRO A 202 0.57 9.65 -3.10
C PRO A 202 1.45 9.50 -1.85
N THR A 203 2.66 8.96 -2.02
CA THR A 203 3.68 8.92 -0.96
C THR A 203 4.42 10.25 -0.82
N ALA A 204 4.35 11.14 -1.80
CA ALA A 204 4.83 12.52 -1.73
C ALA A 204 3.65 13.50 -1.84
N ILE A 205 3.43 14.30 -0.78
CA ILE A 205 2.38 15.31 -0.74
C ILE A 205 2.93 16.62 -1.29
N ASP A 206 2.29 17.17 -2.32
CA ASP A 206 2.56 18.52 -2.80
C ASP A 206 1.98 19.54 -1.81
N ALA A 207 2.84 20.20 -1.04
CA ALA A 207 2.42 21.20 -0.06
C ALA A 207 1.78 22.45 -0.69
N LEU A 208 2.09 22.75 -1.95
CA LEU A 208 1.53 23.90 -2.66
C LEU A 208 0.16 23.58 -3.28
N ARG A 209 -0.12 22.30 -3.53
CA ARG A 209 -1.37 21.81 -4.12
C ARG A 209 -1.78 20.48 -3.49
N PRO A 210 -2.14 20.48 -2.19
CA PRO A 210 -2.53 19.25 -1.53
C PRO A 210 -3.80 18.68 -2.15
N ALA A 211 -3.88 17.35 -2.23
CA ALA A 211 -5.13 16.68 -2.55
C ALA A 211 -6.19 16.99 -1.48
N THR A 212 -7.45 16.97 -1.86
CA THR A 212 -8.55 17.05 -0.90
C THR A 212 -8.90 15.66 -0.40
N GLY A 213 -9.46 15.55 0.80
CA GLY A 213 -9.98 14.26 1.30
C GLY A 213 -11.04 13.65 0.37
N TYR A 214 -11.76 14.48 -0.39
CA TYR A 214 -12.67 14.06 -1.44
C TYR A 214 -11.93 13.33 -2.58
N ASP A 215 -10.84 13.90 -3.09
CA ASP A 215 -10.04 13.29 -4.16
C ASP A 215 -9.38 11.99 -3.71
N ASP A 216 -8.97 11.91 -2.44
CA ASP A 216 -8.31 10.74 -1.88
C ASP A 216 -9.27 9.57 -1.70
N VAL A 217 -10.44 9.76 -1.07
CA VAL A 217 -11.39 8.65 -0.92
C VAL A 217 -11.95 8.20 -2.26
N LYS A 218 -12.07 9.11 -3.24
CA LYS A 218 -12.39 8.75 -4.63
C LYS A 218 -11.28 7.91 -5.26
N ALA A 219 -10.01 8.26 -5.07
CA ALA A 219 -8.89 7.48 -5.60
C ALA A 219 -8.84 6.06 -5.00
N VAL A 220 -9.13 5.91 -3.70
CA VAL A 220 -9.26 4.60 -3.04
C VAL A 220 -10.38 3.78 -3.67
N ALA A 221 -11.55 4.38 -3.88
CA ALA A 221 -12.69 3.70 -4.51
C ALA A 221 -12.40 3.26 -5.94
N ILE A 222 -11.79 4.14 -6.73
CA ILE A 222 -11.36 3.82 -8.09
C ILE A 222 -10.31 2.70 -8.09
N ALA A 223 -9.37 2.68 -7.15
CA ALA A 223 -8.38 1.60 -7.06
C ALA A 223 -9.04 0.23 -6.83
N ARG A 224 -9.98 0.15 -5.89
CA ARG A 224 -10.72 -1.09 -5.61
C ARG A 224 -11.51 -1.57 -6.83
N LEU A 225 -12.17 -0.65 -7.55
CA LEU A 225 -12.97 -0.97 -8.73
C LEU A 225 -12.13 -1.32 -9.97
N ALA A 226 -11.00 -0.63 -10.18
CA ALA A 226 -10.14 -0.81 -11.35
C ALA A 226 -9.25 -2.05 -11.25
N ALA A 227 -8.81 -2.39 -10.03
CA ALA A 227 -7.90 -3.50 -9.75
C ALA A 227 -8.50 -4.53 -8.76
N PRO A 228 -9.67 -5.14 -9.07
CA PRO A 228 -10.33 -6.09 -8.17
C PRO A 228 -9.54 -7.39 -7.96
N ASN A 229 -8.57 -7.68 -8.85
CA ASN A 229 -7.69 -8.85 -8.79
C ASN A 229 -6.43 -8.62 -7.93
N ILE A 230 -6.22 -7.41 -7.41
CA ILE A 230 -5.20 -7.15 -6.39
C ILE A 230 -5.85 -7.34 -5.02
N PRO A 231 -5.29 -8.21 -4.15
CA PRO A 231 -5.93 -8.55 -2.89
C PRO A 231 -6.20 -7.31 -2.02
N VAL A 232 -5.18 -6.49 -1.81
CA VAL A 232 -5.20 -5.42 -0.81
C VAL A 232 -5.18 -4.02 -1.43
N VAL A 233 -6.06 -3.14 -0.95
CA VAL A 233 -6.02 -1.69 -1.19
C VAL A 233 -5.72 -1.00 0.15
N GLN A 234 -4.54 -0.38 0.21
CA GLN A 234 -3.98 0.17 1.45
C GLN A 234 -4.21 1.67 1.59
N VAL A 235 -4.32 2.11 2.84
CA VAL A 235 -4.17 3.51 3.23
C VAL A 235 -3.10 3.63 4.31
N ASP A 236 -2.13 4.53 4.12
CA ASP A 236 -1.07 4.80 5.11
C ASP A 236 -1.66 5.61 6.28
N TRP A 237 -1.76 4.95 7.44
CA TRP A 237 -2.39 5.50 8.64
C TRP A 237 -1.66 6.74 9.16
N GLN A 238 -0.33 6.71 9.21
CA GLN A 238 0.47 7.82 9.74
C GLN A 238 0.46 9.02 8.79
N ARG A 239 0.43 8.77 7.47
CA ARG A 239 0.47 9.82 6.46
C ARG A 239 -0.87 10.53 6.27
N TYR A 240 -1.96 9.77 6.20
CA TYR A 240 -3.28 10.31 5.89
C TYR A 240 -4.16 10.52 7.13
N GLY A 241 -3.73 9.97 8.27
CA GLY A 241 -4.34 10.18 9.57
C GLY A 241 -5.64 9.40 9.80
N PRO A 242 -6.08 9.30 11.07
CA PRO A 242 -7.18 8.43 11.47
C PRO A 242 -8.52 8.74 10.77
N LYS A 243 -8.85 10.02 10.59
CA LYS A 243 -10.14 10.45 10.03
C LYS A 243 -10.29 10.06 8.57
N LEU A 244 -9.28 10.32 7.74
CA LEU A 244 -9.34 9.95 6.33
C LEU A 244 -9.28 8.43 6.19
N ALA A 245 -8.39 7.77 6.93
CA ALA A 245 -8.28 6.32 6.92
C ALA A 245 -9.62 5.64 7.26
N GLN A 246 -10.32 6.11 8.31
CA GLN A 246 -11.63 5.59 8.69
C GLN A 246 -12.65 5.70 7.56
N VAL A 247 -12.76 6.86 6.91
CA VAL A 247 -13.67 7.05 5.78
C VAL A 247 -13.24 6.20 4.59
N ALA A 248 -11.95 6.11 4.29
CA ALA A 248 -11.46 5.33 3.16
C ALA A 248 -11.83 3.83 3.24
N LEU A 249 -11.98 3.26 4.44
CA LEU A 249 -12.46 1.89 4.64
C LEU A 249 -13.87 1.67 4.05
N THR A 250 -14.74 2.69 4.09
CA THR A 250 -16.08 2.66 3.50
C THR A 250 -16.09 3.08 2.03
N PHE A 251 -14.91 3.32 1.45
CA PHE A 251 -14.69 3.63 0.04
C PHE A 251 -13.81 2.56 -0.64
N GLY A 252 -13.70 1.37 -0.07
CA GLY A 252 -13.09 0.21 -0.73
C GLY A 252 -11.68 -0.18 -0.27
N ALA A 253 -11.09 0.58 0.65
CA ALA A 253 -9.89 0.13 1.36
C ALA A 253 -10.23 -1.01 2.34
N ASP A 254 -9.28 -1.91 2.50
CA ASP A 254 -9.36 -3.09 3.37
C ASP A 254 -8.13 -3.23 4.26
N ASP A 255 -7.13 -2.37 4.10
CA ASP A 255 -5.89 -2.42 4.88
C ASP A 255 -5.39 -1.04 5.32
N LEU A 256 -4.95 -0.98 6.57
CA LEU A 256 -4.29 0.20 7.16
C LEU A 256 -2.80 -0.09 7.35
N ASP A 257 -1.99 0.56 6.52
CA ASP A 257 -0.54 0.43 6.51
C ASP A 257 0.13 1.40 7.49
N ASN A 258 1.38 1.11 7.85
CA ASN A 258 2.23 2.03 8.61
C ASN A 258 1.63 2.52 9.94
N VAL A 259 0.89 1.65 10.65
CA VAL A 259 0.43 1.96 12.01
C VAL A 259 1.63 2.00 12.95
N ALA A 260 1.68 2.95 13.88
CA ALA A 260 2.77 3.03 14.84
C ALA A 260 2.90 1.71 15.64
N ALA A 261 4.14 1.21 15.74
CA ALA A 261 4.47 0.03 16.53
C ALA A 261 4.63 0.30 18.04
N SER A 262 4.29 1.49 18.50
CA SER A 262 4.29 1.88 19.92
C SER A 262 2.86 1.93 20.45
N ASP A 263 2.66 1.49 21.69
CA ASP A 263 1.42 1.68 22.44
C ASP A 263 1.59 2.72 23.56
N GLU A 264 2.66 3.52 23.53
CA GLU A 264 2.84 4.64 24.45
C GLU A 264 1.67 5.60 24.34
N ALA A 265 1.06 5.90 25.49
CA ALA A 265 -0.17 6.67 25.58
C ALA A 265 -0.07 7.65 26.76
N PRO A 266 0.78 8.70 26.66
CA PRO A 266 0.94 9.68 27.74
C PRO A 266 -0.38 10.39 28.06
N ASP A 267 -1.25 10.54 27.06
CA ASP A 267 -2.58 11.13 27.18
C ASP A 267 -3.68 10.11 27.55
N GLY A 268 -3.28 8.93 28.05
CA GLY A 268 -4.15 7.86 28.53
C GLY A 268 -4.47 6.79 27.49
N ARG A 269 -4.88 5.60 27.96
CA ARG A 269 -5.08 4.37 27.14
C ARG A 269 -5.91 4.56 25.88
N ARG A 270 -6.92 5.43 25.91
CA ARG A 270 -7.77 5.76 24.73
C ARG A 270 -7.01 6.51 23.64
N ARG A 271 -5.77 6.93 23.85
CA ARG A 271 -4.91 7.59 22.85
C ARG A 271 -3.76 6.70 22.42
N ALA A 272 -3.70 5.46 22.93
CA ALA A 272 -2.76 4.46 22.44
C ALA A 272 -3.02 4.19 20.95
N PRO A 273 -1.99 4.19 20.09
CA PRO A 273 -2.15 4.04 18.65
C PRO A 273 -3.00 2.83 18.23
N LEU A 274 -2.80 1.66 18.85
CA LEU A 274 -3.57 0.46 18.52
C LEU A 274 -5.05 0.56 18.92
N GLU A 275 -5.34 1.16 20.07
CA GLU A 275 -6.72 1.32 20.55
C GLU A 275 -7.46 2.43 19.77
N GLU A 276 -6.74 3.46 19.30
CA GLU A 276 -7.29 4.42 18.34
C GLU A 276 -7.61 3.75 17.01
N LEU A 277 -6.68 2.99 16.45
CA LEU A 277 -6.88 2.24 15.21
C LEU A 277 -8.10 1.33 15.29
N ARG A 278 -8.17 0.46 16.30
CA ARG A 278 -9.27 -0.50 16.47
C ARG A 278 -10.62 0.18 16.54
N ARG A 279 -10.75 1.26 17.32
CA ARG A 279 -12.02 1.99 17.42
C ARG A 279 -12.42 2.66 16.11
N ASN A 280 -11.47 3.17 15.33
CA ASN A 280 -11.79 3.74 14.02
C ASN A 280 -12.31 2.65 13.06
N ILE A 281 -11.66 1.48 13.03
CA ILE A 281 -12.11 0.31 12.25
C ILE A 281 -13.51 -0.15 12.70
N GLU A 282 -13.71 -0.34 14.00
CA GLU A 282 -14.98 -0.79 14.58
C GLU A 282 -16.11 0.23 14.36
N ALA A 283 -15.84 1.52 14.53
CA ALA A 283 -16.82 2.59 14.29
C ALA A 283 -17.20 2.70 12.80
N ALA A 284 -16.35 2.25 11.88
CA ALA A 284 -16.67 2.13 10.46
C ALA A 284 -17.45 0.83 10.13
N GLY A 285 -17.76 -0.01 11.13
CA GLY A 285 -18.53 -1.25 10.97
C GLY A 285 -17.70 -2.45 10.54
N PHE A 286 -16.40 -2.46 10.84
CA PHE A 286 -15.46 -3.51 10.44
C PHE A 286 -14.78 -4.18 11.63
N THR A 287 -14.06 -5.27 11.36
CA THR A 287 -13.32 -6.06 12.35
C THR A 287 -11.82 -5.98 12.06
N ALA A 288 -11.04 -5.53 13.05
CA ALA A 288 -9.61 -5.33 12.90
C ALA A 288 -8.82 -6.66 13.00
N ALA A 289 -7.98 -6.95 12.02
CA ALA A 289 -7.10 -8.12 11.97
C ALA A 289 -5.62 -7.67 11.83
N GLU A 290 -4.78 -8.02 12.79
CA GLU A 290 -3.35 -7.70 12.70
C GLU A 290 -2.66 -8.61 11.68
N ARG A 291 -1.77 -8.06 10.86
CA ARG A 291 -0.94 -8.82 9.91
C ARG A 291 0.55 -8.48 10.05
N ASP A 292 1.40 -9.32 9.48
CA ASP A 292 2.82 -9.04 9.28
C ASP A 292 3.11 -8.21 8.01
N GLY A 293 4.36 -7.80 7.84
CA GLY A 293 4.86 -7.09 6.65
C GLY A 293 4.80 -7.91 5.36
N LEU A 294 4.61 -9.24 5.45
CA LEU A 294 4.38 -10.13 4.32
C LEU A 294 2.89 -10.39 4.07
N PHE A 295 1.97 -9.69 4.74
CA PHE A 295 0.53 -9.84 4.57
C PHE A 295 -0.09 -11.13 5.11
N ASN A 296 0.58 -11.83 6.01
CA ASN A 296 -0.04 -12.94 6.73
C ASN A 296 -0.80 -12.41 7.95
N VAL A 297 -2.07 -12.77 8.09
CA VAL A 297 -2.88 -12.44 9.27
C VAL A 297 -2.34 -13.23 10.46
N ILE A 298 -2.06 -12.52 11.55
CA ILE A 298 -1.54 -13.12 12.78
C ILE A 298 -2.72 -13.65 13.59
N SER A 299 -2.81 -14.97 13.69
CA SER A 299 -3.74 -15.63 14.60
C SER A 299 -3.35 -15.31 16.04
N ARG A 300 -4.32 -14.96 16.88
CA ARG A 300 -4.10 -14.81 18.32
C ARG A 300 -3.87 -16.15 18.98
#